data_AF-A8T5X7-F1
#
_entry.id   AF-A8T5X7-F1
#
_cell.length_a   1.000
_cell.length_b   1.000
_cell.length_c   1.000
_cell.angle_alpha   90.00
_cell.angle_beta   90.00
_cell.angle_gamma   90.00
#
_symmetry.space_group_name_H-M   'P 1'
#
loop_
_entity.id
_entity.type
_entity.pdbx_description
1 polymer ?
#
loop_
_entity_poly.entity_id
_entity_poly.type
_entity_poly.pdbx_seq_one_letter_code
_entity_poly.pdbx_strand_id
1 'polypeptide(L)' 'MSEQPKSPLDNAPPEIKLAVDLIYLLESNEIEPEIALRAVKIVQNDLENKLKTE' A
#
# COMPACT_ATOMS: atom_id res chain seq x y z
N MET A 1 -19.86 22.83 15.89
CA MET A 1 -19.58 21.56 15.20
C MET A 1 -18.14 21.64 14.78
N SER A 2 -17.28 20.84 15.39
CA SER A 2 -15.84 20.88 15.12
C SER A 2 -15.60 20.19 13.78
N GLU A 3 -15.26 20.96 12.74
CA GLU A 3 -14.77 20.39 11.48
C GLU A 3 -13.41 19.75 11.77
N GLN A 4 -13.40 18.45 12.06
CA GLN A 4 -12.16 17.67 12.04
C GLN A 4 -11.58 17.77 10.63
N PRO A 5 -10.28 18.05 10.46
CA PRO A 5 -9.67 18.09 9.14
C PRO A 5 -9.82 16.69 8.53
N LYS A 6 -10.65 16.58 7.49
CA LYS A 6 -10.79 15.38 6.67
C LYS A 6 -9.39 15.02 6.20
N SER A 7 -8.88 13.86 6.60
CA SER A 7 -7.54 13.46 6.21
C SER A 7 -7.51 13.44 4.69
N PRO A 8 -6.47 13.97 4.01
CA PRO A 8 -6.38 13.98 2.55
C PRO A 8 -6.56 12.59 1.92
N LEU A 9 -6.34 11.54 2.71
CA LEU A 9 -6.51 10.15 2.34
C LEU A 9 -7.98 9.74 2.22
N ASP A 10 -8.94 10.39 2.87
CA ASP A 10 -10.35 9.95 2.90
C ASP A 10 -10.99 9.93 1.50
N ASN A 11 -10.54 10.82 0.61
CA ASN A 11 -11.01 10.92 -0.77
C ASN A 11 -10.01 10.35 -1.79
N ALA A 12 -8.89 9.76 -1.35
CA ALA A 12 -7.89 9.22 -2.26
C ALA A 12 -8.41 7.95 -2.97
N PRO A 13 -7.92 7.65 -4.20
CA PRO A 13 -8.20 6.40 -4.88
C PRO A 13 -7.85 5.17 -4.02
N PRO A 14 -8.57 4.03 -4.16
CA PRO A 14 -8.34 2.83 -3.35
C PRO A 14 -6.88 2.36 -3.36
N GLU A 15 -6.22 2.41 -4.50
CA GLU A 15 -4.82 2.02 -4.68
C GLU A 15 -3.86 2.92 -3.89
N ILE A 16 -4.18 4.21 -3.76
CA ILE A 16 -3.37 5.16 -2.99
C ILE A 16 -3.53 4.91 -1.50
N LYS A 17 -4.76 4.67 -1.03
CA LYS A 17 -5.04 4.31 0.38
C LYS A 17 -4.28 3.05 0.76
N LEU A 18 -4.39 2.01 -0.06
CA LEU A 18 -3.70 0.74 0.18
C LEU A 18 -2.17 0.90 0.17
N ALA A 19 -1.62 1.70 -0.76
CA ALA A 19 -0.18 1.97 -0.77
C ALA A 19 0.29 2.63 0.53
N VAL A 20 -0.47 3.59 1.06
CA VAL A 20 -0.16 4.25 2.34
C VAL A 20 -0.22 3.27 3.50
N ASP A 21 -1.25 2.42 3.57
CA ASP A 21 -1.38 1.39 4.61
C ASP A 21 -0.20 0.40 4.57
N LEU A 22 0.21 -0.01 3.36
CA LEU A 22 1.36 -0.89 3.17
C LEU A 22 2.67 -0.23 3.58
N ILE A 23 2.89 1.04 3.24
CA ILE A 23 4.08 1.79 3.66
C ILE A 23 4.12 1.87 5.20
N TYR A 24 3.00 2.24 5.83
CA TYR A 24 2.90 2.31 7.28
C TYR A 24 3.24 0.96 7.94
N LEU A 25 2.74 -0.15 7.38
CA LEU A 25 3.03 -1.48 7.88
C LEU A 25 4.52 -1.82 7.78
N LEU A 26 5.16 -1.51 6.64
CA LEU A 26 6.58 -1.78 6.42
C LEU A 26 7.47 -0.97 7.37
N GLU A 27 7.16 0.31 7.54
CA GLU A 27 7.87 1.21 8.46
C GLU A 27 7.68 0.79 9.92
N SER A 28 6.45 0.44 10.32
CA SER A 28 6.13 0.01 11.69
C SER A 28 6.80 -1.30 12.09
N ASN A 29 7.21 -2.12 11.11
CA ASN A 29 7.96 -3.36 11.32
C ASN A 29 9.46 -3.19 11.04
N GLU A 30 9.95 -1.94 10.87
CA GLU A 30 11.36 -1.62 10.64
C GLU A 30 11.97 -2.37 9.44
N ILE A 31 11.15 -2.63 8.40
CA ILE A 31 11.61 -3.35 7.22
C ILE A 31 12.49 -2.43 6.38
N GLU A 32 13.71 -2.90 6.07
CA GLU A 32 14.62 -2.17 5.19
C GLU A 32 13.98 -1.92 3.81
N PRO A 33 14.10 -0.70 3.24
CA PRO A 33 13.48 -0.36 1.96
C PRO A 33 13.85 -1.33 0.82
N GLU A 34 15.10 -1.83 0.79
CA GLU A 34 15.53 -2.78 -0.22
C GLU A 34 14.82 -4.14 -0.11
N ILE A 35 14.60 -4.61 1.11
CA ILE A 35 13.85 -5.84 1.39
C ILE A 35 12.37 -5.63 1.02
N ALA A 36 11.79 -4.49 1.43
CA ALA A 36 10.43 -4.12 1.10
C ALA A 36 10.19 -4.09 -0.42
N LEU A 37 11.09 -3.46 -1.19
CA LEU A 37 10.99 -3.41 -2.65
C LEU A 37 11.04 -4.81 -3.29
N ARG A 38 11.94 -5.69 -2.82
CA ARG A 38 12.00 -7.08 -3.30
C ARG A 38 10.72 -7.84 -2.98
N ALA A 39 10.16 -7.68 -1.79
CA ALA A 39 8.92 -8.32 -1.38
C ALA A 39 7.71 -7.82 -2.20
N VAL A 40 7.58 -6.49 -2.37
CA VAL A 40 6.53 -5.88 -3.18
C VAL A 40 6.61 -6.37 -4.63
N LYS A 41 7.82 -6.56 -5.18
CA LYS A 41 7.98 -7.11 -6.53
C LYS A 41 7.44 -8.54 -6.66
N ILE A 42 7.61 -9.37 -5.62
CA ILE A 42 7.04 -10.73 -5.59
C ILE A 42 5.51 -10.65 -5.55
N VAL A 43 4.93 -9.82 -4.68
CA VAL A 43 3.48 -9.60 -4.59
C VAL A 43 2.90 -9.10 -5.90
N GLN A 44 3.55 -8.11 -6.54
CA GLN A 44 3.15 -7.60 -7.85
C GLN A 44 3.07 -8.74 -8.87
N ASN A 45 4.12 -9.56 -8.99
CA ASN A 45 4.15 -10.65 -9.96
C ASN A 45 3.06 -11.70 -9.69
N ASP A 46 2.73 -12.00 -8.42
CA ASP A 46 1.64 -12.90 -8.05
C ASP A 46 0.27 -12.36 -8.50
N LEU A 47 0.00 -11.07 -8.24
CA LEU A 47 -1.23 -10.40 -8.67
C LEU A 47 -1.34 -10.36 -10.21
N GLU A 48 -0.26 -10.04 -10.91
CA GLU A 48 -0.21 -10.05 -12.38
C GLU A 48 -0.50 -11.45 -12.94
N ASN A 49 -0.01 -12.52 -12.30
CA ASN A 49 -0.28 -13.88 -12.74
C ASN A 49 -1.74 -14.29 -12.50
N LYS A 50 -2.34 -13.84 -11.39
CA LYS A 50 -3.78 -14.03 -11.13
C LYS A 50 -4.62 -13.37 -12.21
N LEU A 51 -4.31 -12.13 -12.60
CA LEU A 51 -5.02 -11.41 -13.68
C LEU A 51 -4.90 -12.06 -15.07
N LYS A 52 -3.90 -12.91 -15.31
CA LYS A 52 -3.76 -13.67 -16.57
C LYS A 52 -4.55 -14.98 -16.58
N THR A 53 -4.97 -15.45 -15.41
CA THR A 53 -5.66 -16.73 -15.23
C THR A 53 -7.18 -16.53 -15.12
N GLU A 54 -7.64 -15.28 -14.98
CA GLU A 54 -9.03 -14.83 -15.11
C GLU A 54 -9.38 -14.49 -16.57
#